data_AF-A0A838PN30-F1
#
_entry.id   AF-A0A838PN30-F1
#
_cell.length_a   1.000
_cell.length_b   1.000
_cell.length_c   1.000
_cell.angle_alpha   90.00
_cell.angle_beta   90.00
_cell.angle_gamma   90.00
#
_symmetry.space_group_name_H-M   'P 1'
#
loop_
_entity.id
_entity.type
_entity.pdbx_description
1 polymer ?
#
loop_
_entity_poly.entity_id
_entity_poly.type
_entity_poly.pdbx_seq_one_letter_code
_entity_poly.pdbx_strand_id
1 'polypeptide(L)'
;MTRLPSPDPRLRCCVVVPAHDEEDLVGACMTALVNQRGLRPGEHEVLLVLDHCTDRTADRARTAAACSDTPLHLLQSGERGVGATRRAGMNAARDRLLSLRRPGALIACTDADSVPAPD
;
A
#
# COMPACT_ATOMS: atom_id res chain seq x y z
N MET A 1 6.22 12.15 -11.58
CA MET A 1 5.88 11.39 -10.36
C MET A 1 5.08 12.29 -9.45
N THR A 2 3.82 11.98 -9.19
CA THR A 2 2.98 12.77 -8.29
C THR A 2 3.51 12.59 -6.87
N ARG A 3 3.80 13.70 -6.19
CA ARG A 3 4.31 13.68 -4.81
C ARG A 3 3.21 13.16 -3.88
N LEU A 4 3.52 12.14 -3.08
CA LEU A 4 2.59 11.68 -2.04
C LEU A 4 2.31 12.81 -1.04
N PRO A 5 1.10 12.85 -0.44
CA PRO A 5 0.83 13.77 0.67
C PRO A 5 1.73 13.44 1.87
N SER A 6 1.85 14.40 2.80
CA SER A 6 2.55 14.13 4.06
C SER A 6 1.84 13.00 4.82
N PRO A 7 2.57 12.09 5.48
CA PRO A 7 1.96 11.00 6.24
C PRO A 7 1.17 11.51 7.46
N ASP A 8 0.17 10.76 7.90
CA ASP A 8 -0.54 11.04 9.14
C ASP A 8 0.46 11.01 10.32
N PRO A 9 0.44 11.98 11.25
CA PRO A 9 1.35 11.99 12.40
C PRO A 9 1.27 10.75 13.31
N ARG A 10 0.17 9.98 13.22
CA ARG A 10 -0.06 8.73 13.96
C ARG A 10 0.47 7.49 13.25
N LEU A 11 0.89 7.62 11.98
CA LEU A 11 1.32 6.49 11.16
C LEU A 11 2.43 5.70 11.86
N ARG A 12 2.19 4.41 11.99
CA ARG A 12 3.11 3.44 12.62
C ARG A 12 3.33 2.19 11.77
N CYS A 13 2.55 1.98 10.72
CA CYS A 13 2.73 0.87 9.79
C CYS A 13 2.46 1.30 8.34
N CYS A 14 3.39 0.98 7.43
CA CYS A 14 3.15 1.05 5.99
C CYS A 14 3.07 -0.36 5.43
N VAL A 15 1.99 -0.70 4.74
CA VAL A 15 1.87 -1.97 4.00
C VAL A 15 2.20 -1.73 2.53
N VAL A 16 3.26 -2.35 2.03
CA VAL A 16 3.65 -2.30 0.63
C VAL A 16 3.02 -3.46 -0.13
N VAL A 17 2.36 -3.18 -1.25
CA VAL A 17 1.71 -4.19 -2.09
C VAL A 17 2.21 -4.01 -3.52
N PRO A 18 3.14 -4.83 -4.03
CA PRO A 18 3.46 -4.85 -5.45
C PRO A 18 2.29 -5.48 -6.23
N ALA A 19 1.99 -4.96 -7.42
CA ALA A 19 0.96 -5.54 -8.29
C ALA A 19 1.37 -5.45 -9.77
N HIS A 20 1.06 -6.49 -10.54
CA HIS A 20 1.24 -6.56 -11.99
C HIS A 20 0.05 -7.27 -12.63
N ASP A 21 -0.89 -6.51 -13.17
CA ASP A 21 -2.10 -7.03 -13.83
C ASP A 21 -2.91 -8.02 -12.96
N GLU A 22 -3.40 -7.51 -11.82
CA GLU A 22 -4.07 -8.24 -10.74
C GLU A 22 -5.54 -7.79 -10.58
N GLU A 23 -6.21 -7.34 -11.65
CA GLU A 23 -7.56 -6.73 -11.56
C GLU A 23 -8.63 -7.62 -10.91
N ASP A 24 -8.48 -8.94 -11.01
CA ASP A 24 -9.40 -9.92 -10.43
C ASP A 24 -9.19 -10.15 -8.93
N LEU A 25 -7.98 -9.87 -8.41
CA LEU A 25 -7.56 -10.28 -7.06
C LEU A 25 -7.31 -9.07 -6.14
N VAL A 26 -6.80 -7.97 -6.68
CA VAL A 26 -6.39 -6.79 -5.91
C VAL A 26 -7.53 -6.19 -5.08
N GLY A 27 -8.78 -6.34 -5.56
CA GLY A 27 -9.95 -5.87 -4.81
C GLY A 27 -10.09 -6.56 -3.45
N ALA A 28 -9.95 -7.89 -3.41
CA ALA A 28 -10.03 -8.66 -2.18
C ALA A 28 -8.86 -8.33 -1.23
N CYS A 29 -7.66 -8.19 -1.76
CA CYS A 29 -6.47 -7.76 -1.00
C CYS A 29 -6.69 -6.38 -0.35
N MET A 30 -7.15 -5.38 -1.12
CA MET A 30 -7.41 -4.05 -0.57
C MET A 30 -8.51 -4.07 0.49
N THR A 31 -9.60 -4.82 0.25
CA THR A 31 -10.67 -4.98 1.26
C THR A 31 -10.14 -5.61 2.56
N ALA A 32 -9.25 -6.60 2.48
CA ALA A 32 -8.64 -7.18 3.67
C ALA A 32 -7.75 -6.19 4.43
N LEU A 33 -6.94 -5.40 3.72
CA LEU A 33 -6.02 -4.43 4.32
C LEU A 33 -6.73 -3.23 4.96
N VAL A 34 -7.85 -2.77 4.40
CA VAL A 34 -8.60 -1.65 5.00
C VAL A 34 -9.44 -2.07 6.22
N ASN A 35 -9.68 -3.37 6.40
CA ASN A 35 -10.47 -3.93 7.51
C ASN A 35 -9.61 -4.60 8.60
N GLN A 36 -8.31 -4.30 8.65
CA GLN A 36 -7.41 -4.77 9.70
C GLN A 36 -7.86 -4.28 11.08
N ARG A 37 -7.61 -5.09 12.12
CA ARG A 37 -8.09 -4.82 13.48
C ARG A 37 -6.96 -4.26 14.33
N GLY A 38 -7.31 -3.73 15.50
CA GLY A 38 -6.32 -3.18 16.45
C GLY A 38 -5.60 -1.89 16.00
N LEU A 39 -5.94 -1.35 14.82
CA LEU A 39 -5.37 -0.13 14.26
C LEU A 39 -6.42 0.99 14.27
N ARG A 40 -6.03 2.17 14.74
CA ARG A 40 -6.86 3.37 14.68
C ARG A 40 -6.70 4.03 13.30
N PRO A 41 -7.68 4.82 12.84
CA PRO A 41 -7.53 5.59 11.61
C PRO A 41 -6.23 6.40 11.60
N GLY A 42 -5.47 6.31 10.50
CA GLY A 42 -4.18 6.97 10.33
C GLY A 42 -2.99 6.27 10.97
N GLU A 43 -3.17 5.15 11.69
CA GLU A 43 -2.05 4.35 12.23
C GLU A 43 -1.42 3.43 11.17
N HIS A 44 -2.15 3.09 10.11
CA HIS A 44 -1.60 2.42 8.94
C HIS A 44 -2.06 3.03 7.63
N GLU A 45 -1.30 2.72 6.58
CA GLU A 45 -1.60 3.07 5.20
C GLU A 45 -1.13 1.96 4.26
N VAL A 46 -1.67 1.95 3.03
CA VAL A 46 -1.31 1.00 1.99
C VAL A 46 -0.62 1.73 0.84
N LEU A 47 0.56 1.24 0.45
CA LEU A 47 1.30 1.66 -0.73
C LEU A 47 1.18 0.56 -1.81
N LEU A 48 0.23 0.71 -2.72
CA LEU A 48 0.08 -0.20 -3.87
C LEU A 48 0.99 0.28 -5.01
N VAL A 49 2.01 -0.52 -5.32
CA VAL A 49 3.04 -0.22 -6.32
C VAL A 49 2.74 -0.99 -7.60
N LEU A 50 2.35 -0.26 -8.63
CA LEU A 50 1.97 -0.78 -9.93
C LEU A 50 3.22 -1.02 -10.79
N ASP A 51 3.45 -2.27 -11.14
CA ASP A 51 4.52 -2.70 -12.02
C ASP A 51 4.05 -2.65 -13.48
N HIS A 52 3.83 -1.44 -14.00
CA HIS A 52 3.46 -1.25 -15.41
C HIS A 52 2.18 -2.01 -15.81
N CYS A 53 1.17 -2.00 -14.94
CA CYS A 53 -0.11 -2.64 -15.21
C CYS A 53 -0.77 -2.04 -16.46
N THR A 54 -1.39 -2.89 -17.26
CA THR A 54 -2.12 -2.58 -18.47
C THR A 54 -3.64 -2.83 -18.33
N ASP A 55 -4.03 -3.47 -17.23
CA ASP A 55 -5.42 -3.79 -16.89
C ASP A 55 -6.06 -2.77 -15.93
N ARG A 56 -7.17 -3.14 -15.27
CA ARG A 56 -7.89 -2.27 -14.33
C ARG A 56 -7.43 -2.40 -12.87
N THR A 57 -6.26 -2.96 -12.59
CA THR A 57 -5.73 -3.16 -11.21
C THR A 57 -5.86 -1.89 -10.36
N ALA A 58 -5.41 -0.75 -10.89
CA ALA A 58 -5.44 0.52 -10.18
C ALA A 58 -6.87 0.97 -9.81
N ASP A 59 -7.81 0.82 -10.74
CA ASP A 59 -9.21 1.22 -10.55
C ASP A 59 -9.93 0.30 -9.57
N ARG A 60 -9.66 -1.01 -9.65
CA ARG A 60 -10.20 -2.02 -8.75
C ARG A 60 -9.74 -1.78 -7.32
N ALA A 61 -8.45 -1.48 -7.13
CA ALA A 61 -7.91 -1.15 -5.83
C ALA A 61 -8.54 0.12 -5.22
N ARG A 62 -8.67 1.19 -6.02
CA ARG A 62 -9.35 2.43 -5.59
C ARG A 62 -10.80 2.18 -5.19
N THR A 63 -11.51 1.40 -5.99
CA THR A 63 -12.92 1.07 -5.73
C THR A 63 -13.08 0.31 -4.42
N ALA A 64 -12.24 -0.70 -4.18
CA ALA A 64 -12.27 -1.50 -2.97
C ALA A 64 -11.95 -0.70 -1.69
N ALA A 65 -11.10 0.33 -1.79
CA ALA A 65 -10.73 1.19 -0.67
C ALA A 65 -11.59 2.46 -0.53
N ALA A 66 -12.53 2.73 -1.43
CA ALA A 66 -13.20 4.04 -1.55
C ALA A 66 -13.99 4.46 -0.30
N CYS A 67 -14.51 3.51 0.47
CA CYS A 67 -15.32 3.76 1.68
C CYS A 67 -14.50 3.64 2.98
N SER A 68 -13.17 3.57 2.88
CA SER A 68 -12.28 3.37 4.03
C SER A 68 -11.51 4.65 4.38
N ASP A 69 -11.32 4.88 5.67
CA ASP A 69 -10.44 5.93 6.19
C ASP A 69 -8.94 5.57 6.14
N THR A 70 -8.60 4.32 5.84
CA THR A 70 -7.22 3.87 5.62
C THR A 70 -6.69 4.50 4.33
N PRO A 71 -5.60 5.29 4.38
CA PRO A 71 -5.02 5.89 3.19
C PRO A 71 -4.48 4.83 2.23
N LEU A 72 -4.94 4.87 0.98
CA LEU A 72 -4.38 4.11 -0.13
C LEU A 72 -3.60 5.05 -1.06
N HIS A 73 -2.35 4.70 -1.32
CA HIS A 73 -1.47 5.41 -2.23
C HIS A 73 -1.05 4.52 -3.39
N LEU A 74 -1.34 4.95 -4.62
CA LEU A 74 -0.86 4.31 -5.83
C LEU A 74 0.51 4.88 -6.21
N LEU A 75 1.48 4.00 -6.38
CA LEU A 75 2.82 4.31 -6.87
C LEU A 75 3.05 3.61 -8.20
N GLN A 76 3.81 4.24 -9.09
CA GLN A 76 4.31 3.59 -10.30
C GLN A 76 5.73 3.11 -10.04
N SER A 77 6.02 1.85 -10.40
CA SER A 77 7.39 1.37 -10.41
C SER A 77 8.18 2.09 -11.51
N GLY A 78 9.42 2.51 -11.19
CA GLY A 78 10.30 3.13 -12.18
C GLY A 78 10.96 2.13 -13.13
N GLU A 79 10.99 0.86 -12.74
CA GLU A 79 11.60 -0.25 -13.49
C GLU A 79 10.65 -1.46 -13.44
N ARG A 80 10.64 -2.26 -14.51
CA ARG A 80 9.84 -3.49 -14.56
C ARG A 80 10.42 -4.57 -13.63
N GLY A 81 9.54 -5.33 -13.01
CA GLY A 81 9.86 -6.54 -12.27
C GLY A 81 9.64 -6.41 -10.77
N VAL A 82 9.12 -7.49 -10.18
CA VAL A 82 8.69 -7.55 -8.78
C VAL A 82 9.74 -7.06 -7.77
N GLY A 83 11.03 -7.33 -8.00
CA GLY A 83 12.10 -6.88 -7.11
C GLY A 83 12.28 -5.36 -7.11
N ALA A 84 12.17 -4.72 -8.29
CA ALA A 84 12.23 -3.27 -8.41
C ALA A 84 10.98 -2.61 -7.83
N THR A 85 9.81 -3.18 -8.11
CA THR A 85 8.51 -2.75 -7.59
C THR A 85 8.48 -2.78 -6.06
N ARG A 86 8.91 -3.90 -5.44
CA ARG A 86 9.06 -4.01 -3.98
C ARG A 86 10.04 -2.97 -3.45
N ARG A 87 11.23 -2.83 -4.06
CA ARG A 87 12.24 -1.84 -3.64
C ARG A 87 11.70 -0.40 -3.66
N ALA A 88 10.95 -0.04 -4.69
CA ALA A 88 10.33 1.28 -4.80
C ALA A 88 9.34 1.54 -3.67
N GLY A 89 8.46 0.57 -3.38
CA GLY A 89 7.51 0.66 -2.27
C GLY A 89 8.17 0.72 -0.90
N MET A 90 9.17 -0.13 -0.66
CA MET A 90 9.93 -0.17 0.60
C MET A 90 10.68 1.14 0.86
N ASN A 91 11.28 1.74 -0.18
CA ASN A 91 11.91 3.04 -0.07
C ASN A 91 10.90 4.15 0.26
N ALA A 92 9.74 4.16 -0.42
CA ALA A 92 8.68 5.12 -0.15
C ALA A 92 8.15 5.00 1.30
N ALA A 93 7.89 3.78 1.77
CA ALA A 93 7.48 3.50 3.14
C ALA A 93 8.54 3.98 4.16
N ARG A 94 9.82 3.64 3.94
CA ARG A 94 10.92 4.09 4.79
C ARG A 94 10.97 5.61 4.89
N ASP A 95 10.93 6.31 3.76
CA ASP A 95 11.06 7.77 3.74
C ASP A 95 9.89 8.45 4.48
N ARG A 96 8.67 7.89 4.35
CA ARG A 96 7.50 8.36 5.10
C ARG A 96 7.68 8.17 6.60
N LEU A 97 8.04 6.98 7.06
CA LEU A 97 8.23 6.70 8.48
C LEU A 97 9.40 7.48 9.09
N LEU A 98 10.50 7.66 8.36
CA LEU A 98 11.63 8.48 8.79
C LEU A 98 11.25 9.96 8.93
N SER A 99 10.39 10.47 8.04
CA SER A 99 9.91 11.86 8.14
C SER A 99 9.16 12.15 9.45
N LEU A 100 8.55 11.12 10.05
CA LEU A 100 7.86 11.19 11.34
C LEU A 100 8.76 10.94 12.55
N ARG A 101 10.01 10.50 12.34
CA ARG A 101 10.97 10.13 13.39
C ARG A 101 10.39 9.16 14.43
N ARG A 102 9.60 8.18 13.99
CA ARG A 102 8.93 7.20 14.85
C ARG A 102 9.76 5.91 15.00
N PRO A 103 10.51 5.73 16.10
CA PRO A 103 11.16 4.44 16.36
C PRO A 103 10.11 3.35 16.59
N GLY A 104 10.36 2.15 16.08
CA GLY A 104 9.45 1.00 16.21
C GLY A 104 8.28 0.97 15.22
N ALA A 105 8.24 1.87 14.23
CA ALA A 105 7.31 1.77 13.11
C ALA A 105 7.67 0.59 12.20
N LEU A 106 6.66 0.01 11.55
CA LEU A 106 6.78 -1.21 10.76
C LEU A 106 6.59 -0.93 9.27
N ILE A 107 7.38 -1.62 8.45
CA ILE A 107 7.08 -1.79 7.03
C ILE A 107 6.70 -3.26 6.85
N ALA A 108 5.49 -3.50 6.38
CA ALA A 108 4.98 -4.82 6.03
C ALA A 108 4.87 -4.94 4.50
N CYS A 109 4.80 -6.18 4.01
CA CYS A 109 4.61 -6.46 2.59
C CYS A 109 3.68 -7.66 2.41
N THR A 110 2.78 -7.57 1.45
CA THR A 110 1.95 -8.68 0.99
C THR A 110 1.83 -8.61 -0.52
N ASP A 111 1.61 -9.73 -1.18
CA ASP A 111 1.32 -9.76 -2.61
C ASP A 111 -0.15 -9.36 -2.87
N ALA A 112 -0.43 -8.84 -4.06
CA ALA A 112 -1.75 -8.31 -4.45
C ALA A 112 -2.82 -9.40 -4.65
N ASP A 113 -2.40 -10.66 -4.74
CA ASP A 113 -3.22 -11.87 -4.83
C ASP A 113 -3.56 -12.48 -3.46
N SER A 114 -3.06 -11.88 -2.38
CA SER A 114 -3.21 -12.39 -1.02
C SER A 114 -4.35 -11.71 -0.26
N VAL A 115 -4.94 -12.43 0.69
CA VAL A 115 -5.99 -11.93 1.58
C VAL A 115 -5.49 -12.08 3.03
N PRO A 116 -4.82 -11.06 3.59
CA PRO A 116 -4.37 -11.10 4.99
C PRO A 116 -5.54 -11.30 5.96
N ALA A 117 -5.31 -12.03 7.05
CA ALA A 117 -6.29 -12.22 8.10
C ALA A 117 -6.62 -10.88 8.79
N PRO A 118 -7.79 -10.75 9.44
CA PRO A 118 -8.13 -9.58 10.23
C PRO A 118 -7.66 -9.77 11.68
N ASP A 119 -6.35 -9.70 11.91
CA ASP A 119 -5.74 -9.71 13.24
C ASP A 119 -5.43 -8.30 13.78
#